data_AF-A0A349WDC4-F1
#
_entry.id   AF-A0A349WDC4-F1
#
_cell.length_a   1.000
_cell.length_b   1.000
_cell.length_c   1.000
_cell.angle_alpha   90.00
_cell.angle_beta   90.00
_cell.angle_gamma   90.00
#
_symmetry.space_group_name_H-M   'P 1'
#
loop_
_entity.id
_entity.type
_entity.pdbx_description
1 polymer ?
#
loop_
_entity_poly.entity_id
_entity_poly.type
_entity_poly.pdbx_seq_one_letter_code
_entity_poly.pdbx_strand_id
1 'polypeptide(L)'
;SSGSKVMQTRAVEFAQKHNIPFEVRSTFSTKSGTSVKKKVKSLEDTLVSGVAIDKNQVRVSITELPDRPGAAAAIFKVMADAGVVVDMIVQNVARNGKANLTFTVPSEDAFRAEKALKEHLADESSGKLGKSTNIAKVSVVGVGMRSHSGVASTFFEALANAGINMLMISTSEIKISVAVSPDQGDEATRVAHVAFGLGK
;
A
#
# COMPACT_ATOMS: atom_id res chain seq x y z
N SER A 1 0.51 0.96 -8.74
CA SER A 1 -0.91 0.95 -9.17
C SER A 1 -1.61 -0.20 -8.45
N SER A 2 -2.27 0.07 -7.32
CA SER A 2 -2.81 -0.99 -6.42
C SER A 2 -4.32 -1.20 -6.58
N GLY A 3 -4.82 -1.11 -7.81
CA GLY A 3 -6.20 -1.42 -8.16
C GLY A 3 -6.31 -2.78 -8.83
N SER A 4 -7.50 -3.40 -8.79
CA SER A 4 -7.79 -4.53 -9.67
C SER A 4 -7.40 -4.15 -11.10
N LYS A 5 -6.73 -5.05 -11.83
CA LYS A 5 -6.22 -4.82 -13.21
C LYS A 5 -7.34 -4.64 -14.26
N VAL A 6 -8.52 -4.21 -13.83
CA VAL A 6 -9.77 -4.11 -14.60
C VAL A 6 -9.95 -2.69 -15.16
N MET A 7 -9.45 -1.66 -14.47
CA MET A 7 -9.66 -0.25 -14.86
C MET A 7 -8.38 0.57 -14.75
N GLN A 8 -8.19 1.52 -15.67
CA GLN A 8 -7.14 2.51 -15.61
C GLN A 8 -7.45 3.56 -14.54
N THR A 9 -6.54 3.78 -13.59
CA THR A 9 -6.72 4.72 -12.46
C THR A 9 -7.15 6.11 -12.91
N ARG A 10 -6.51 6.64 -13.97
CA ARG A 10 -6.79 7.98 -14.49
C ARG A 10 -8.22 8.14 -15.04
N ALA A 11 -8.81 7.08 -15.57
CA ALA A 11 -10.20 7.11 -16.04
C ALA A 11 -11.19 7.20 -14.88
N VAL A 12 -10.90 6.51 -13.77
CA VAL A 12 -11.69 6.57 -12.54
C VAL A 12 -11.62 7.96 -11.91
N GLU A 13 -10.43 8.57 -11.87
CA GLU A 13 -10.23 9.94 -11.37
C GLU A 13 -11.01 10.98 -12.21
N PHE A 14 -10.99 10.85 -13.54
CA PHE A 14 -11.76 11.73 -14.43
C PHE A 14 -13.26 11.64 -14.16
N ALA A 15 -13.78 10.41 -14.09
CA ALA A 15 -15.20 10.17 -13.79
C ALA A 15 -15.60 10.76 -12.43
N GLN A 16 -14.75 10.62 -11.42
CA GLN A 16 -14.97 11.22 -10.10
C GLN A 16 -15.01 12.75 -10.16
N LYS A 17 -14.06 13.39 -10.85
CA LYS A 17 -13.95 14.85 -10.96
C LYS A 17 -15.20 15.48 -11.60
N HIS A 18 -15.77 14.81 -12.58
CA HIS A 18 -16.94 15.29 -13.33
C HIS A 18 -18.28 14.70 -12.85
N ASN A 19 -18.27 13.92 -11.76
CA ASN A 19 -19.44 13.22 -11.23
C ASN A 19 -20.15 12.35 -12.30
N ILE A 20 -19.39 11.70 -13.17
CA ILE A 20 -19.93 10.83 -14.23
C ILE A 20 -20.11 9.42 -13.66
N PRO A 21 -21.35 8.93 -13.47
CA PRO A 21 -21.58 7.54 -13.09
C PRO A 21 -21.24 6.62 -14.26
N PHE A 22 -20.60 5.49 -13.99
CA PHE A 22 -20.30 4.47 -14.99
C PHE A 22 -20.50 3.06 -14.43
N GLU A 23 -20.49 2.05 -15.30
CA GLU A 23 -20.67 0.65 -14.93
C GLU A 23 -19.63 -0.22 -15.64
N VAL A 24 -18.91 -1.05 -14.87
CA VAL A 24 -17.94 -2.00 -15.42
C VAL A 24 -18.63 -3.34 -15.62
N ARG A 25 -18.79 -3.76 -16.87
CA ARG A 25 -19.55 -4.97 -17.27
C ARG A 25 -18.68 -5.96 -18.01
N SER A 26 -19.10 -7.23 -18.02
CA SER A 26 -18.53 -8.26 -18.90
C SER A 26 -19.21 -8.23 -20.26
N THR A 27 -18.45 -8.31 -21.35
CA THR A 27 -18.98 -8.43 -22.73
C THR A 27 -19.62 -9.79 -23.00
N PHE A 28 -19.34 -10.79 -22.17
CA PHE A 28 -19.86 -12.16 -22.30
C PHE A 28 -21.19 -12.39 -21.56
N SER A 29 -21.75 -11.36 -20.91
CA SER A 29 -22.94 -11.49 -20.07
C SER A 29 -23.79 -10.23 -20.13
N THR A 30 -25.10 -10.40 -20.20
CA THR A 30 -26.08 -9.30 -20.11
C THR A 30 -26.38 -8.86 -18.68
N LYS A 31 -25.81 -9.52 -17.66
CA LYS A 31 -25.96 -9.12 -16.26
C LYS A 31 -25.46 -7.69 -16.01
N SER A 32 -26.00 -7.06 -14.97
CA SER A 32 -25.44 -5.83 -14.42
C SER A 32 -24.03 -6.10 -13.90
N GLY A 33 -23.18 -5.10 -14.07
CA GLY A 33 -21.80 -5.08 -13.60
C GLY A 33 -21.64 -4.22 -12.36
N THR A 34 -20.40 -3.78 -12.12
CA THR A 34 -20.09 -2.94 -10.96
C THR A 34 -20.36 -1.48 -11.29
N SER A 35 -21.40 -0.90 -10.68
CA SER A 35 -21.71 0.53 -10.81
C SER A 35 -20.79 1.38 -9.95
N VAL A 36 -20.11 2.33 -10.56
CA VAL A 36 -19.27 3.34 -9.91
C VAL A 36 -19.99 4.68 -10.02
N LYS A 37 -20.46 5.18 -8.88
CA LYS A 37 -21.18 6.46 -8.75
C LYS A 37 -20.78 7.15 -7.46
N LYS A 38 -20.97 8.47 -7.41
CA LYS A 38 -20.77 9.24 -6.18
C LYS A 38 -21.75 8.77 -5.11
N LYS A 39 -21.23 8.19 -4.02
CA LYS A 39 -22.07 7.79 -2.87
C LYS A 39 -22.59 9.04 -2.17
N VAL A 40 -23.90 9.07 -1.90
CA VAL A 40 -24.51 9.96 -0.92
C VAL A 40 -24.25 9.33 0.45
N LYS A 41 -23.66 10.08 1.39
CA LYS A 41 -23.34 9.57 2.73
C LYS A 41 -24.62 9.06 3.39
N SER A 42 -24.70 7.74 3.60
CA SER A 42 -25.67 7.13 4.50
C SER A 42 -24.95 6.80 5.80
N LEU A 43 -25.65 6.91 6.93
CA LEU A 43 -25.16 6.47 8.24
C LEU A 43 -24.88 4.95 8.28
N GLU A 44 -25.38 4.19 7.30
CA GLU A 44 -25.22 2.74 7.17
C GLU A 44 -24.11 2.32 6.17
N ASP A 45 -23.21 3.24 5.79
CA ASP A 45 -22.15 2.94 4.83
C ASP A 45 -21.23 1.80 5.34
N THR A 46 -21.05 0.78 4.50
CA THR A 46 -20.15 -0.36 4.71
C THR A 46 -18.76 0.15 5.12
N LEU A 47 -18.30 -0.24 6.31
CA LEU A 47 -17.03 0.22 6.92
C LEU A 47 -15.85 0.08 5.96
N VAL A 48 -15.80 -1.07 5.29
CA VAL A 48 -14.82 -1.43 4.28
C VAL A 48 -15.55 -1.74 2.98
N SER A 49 -15.03 -1.17 1.89
CA SER A 49 -15.57 -1.36 0.53
C SER A 49 -14.85 -2.42 -0.29
N GLY A 50 -13.63 -2.80 0.11
CA GLY A 50 -12.87 -3.85 -0.57
C GLY A 50 -11.54 -4.16 0.08
N VAL A 51 -10.98 -5.32 -0.30
CA VAL A 51 -9.61 -5.72 -0.02
C VAL A 51 -8.86 -5.81 -1.35
N ALA A 52 -7.62 -5.36 -1.37
CA ALA A 52 -6.73 -5.45 -2.52
C ALA A 52 -5.41 -6.11 -2.12
N ILE A 53 -4.81 -6.85 -3.05
CA ILE A 53 -3.49 -7.46 -2.90
C ILE A 53 -2.57 -7.02 -4.03
N ASP A 54 -1.32 -6.71 -3.69
CA ASP A 54 -0.22 -6.49 -4.61
C ASP A 54 0.98 -7.35 -4.19
N LYS A 55 1.29 -8.38 -4.98
CA LYS A 55 2.41 -9.31 -4.72
C LYS A 55 3.71 -8.89 -5.38
N ASN A 56 3.71 -7.82 -6.18
CA ASN A 56 4.84 -7.40 -7.00
C ASN A 56 5.57 -6.22 -6.35
N GLN A 57 5.80 -6.32 -5.04
CA GLN A 57 6.41 -5.26 -4.26
C GLN A 57 7.67 -5.78 -3.57
N VAL A 58 8.71 -4.95 -3.59
CA VAL A 58 9.93 -5.16 -2.81
C VAL A 58 10.03 -4.08 -1.77
N ARG A 59 10.19 -4.49 -0.51
CA ARG A 59 10.53 -3.60 0.59
C ARG A 59 12.02 -3.27 0.51
N VAL A 60 12.34 -1.99 0.52
CA VAL A 60 13.69 -1.44 0.63
C VAL A 60 13.79 -0.67 1.94
N SER A 61 14.80 -0.99 2.75
CA SER A 61 15.00 -0.35 4.06
C SER A 61 16.35 0.34 4.11
N ILE A 62 16.39 1.55 4.64
CA ILE A 62 17.59 2.31 4.94
C ILE A 62 17.60 2.53 6.46
N THR A 63 18.67 2.11 7.11
CA THR A 63 18.88 2.30 8.54
C THR A 63 19.92 3.37 8.78
N GLU A 64 19.99 3.90 10.00
CA GLU A 64 20.98 4.89 10.38
C GLU A 64 20.99 6.17 9.53
N LEU A 65 19.86 6.49 8.87
CA LEU A 65 19.72 7.70 8.08
C LEU A 65 19.80 8.92 9.01
N PRO A 66 20.68 9.91 8.78
CA PRO A 66 20.73 11.10 9.63
C PRO A 66 19.37 11.81 9.69
N ASP A 67 18.86 12.05 10.90
CA ASP A 67 17.59 12.73 11.10
C ASP A 67 17.78 14.25 11.01
N ARG A 68 17.89 14.73 9.77
CA ARG A 68 18.04 16.15 9.44
C ARG A 68 17.22 16.52 8.21
N PRO A 69 16.82 17.80 8.07
CA PRO A 69 16.18 18.28 6.86
C PRO A 69 17.00 17.90 5.61
N GLY A 70 16.31 17.38 4.59
CA GLY A 70 16.92 16.96 3.33
C GLY A 70 17.36 15.50 3.25
N ALA A 71 17.45 14.75 4.36
CA ALA A 71 17.88 13.36 4.33
C ALA A 71 16.96 12.46 3.50
N ALA A 72 15.65 12.47 3.79
CA ALA A 72 14.68 11.74 2.97
C ALA A 72 14.59 12.28 1.54
N ALA A 73 14.76 13.59 1.35
CA ALA A 73 14.74 14.20 0.01
C ALA A 73 15.89 13.70 -0.86
N ALA A 74 17.09 13.51 -0.29
CA ALA A 74 18.22 12.93 -1.00
C ALA A 74 17.91 11.50 -1.49
N ILE A 75 17.33 10.66 -0.63
CA ILE A 75 16.93 9.29 -1.00
C ILE A 75 15.91 9.29 -2.14
N PHE A 76 14.84 10.07 -2.03
CA PHE A 76 13.80 10.07 -3.05
C PHE A 76 14.22 10.78 -4.34
N LYS A 77 15.18 11.71 -4.27
CA LYS A 77 15.83 12.24 -5.46
C LYS A 77 16.59 11.16 -6.22
N VAL A 78 17.36 10.32 -5.52
CA VAL A 78 18.07 9.17 -6.14
C VAL A 78 17.09 8.21 -6.81
N MET A 79 15.94 7.94 -6.19
CA MET A 79 14.88 7.11 -6.80
C MET A 79 14.28 7.76 -8.05
N ALA A 80 14.00 9.06 -8.00
CA ALA A 80 13.47 9.81 -9.13
C ALA A 80 14.47 9.87 -10.30
N ASP A 81 15.74 10.16 -10.03
CA ASP A 81 16.82 10.22 -11.03
C ASP A 81 17.07 8.83 -11.67
N ALA A 82 16.89 7.76 -10.90
CA ALA A 82 16.93 6.39 -11.41
C ALA A 82 15.65 5.96 -12.17
N GLY A 83 14.60 6.79 -12.18
CA GLY A 83 13.32 6.49 -12.81
C GLY A 83 12.50 5.41 -12.10
N VAL A 84 12.68 5.26 -10.79
CA VAL A 84 11.97 4.29 -9.94
C VAL A 84 10.77 4.94 -9.27
N VAL A 85 9.60 4.30 -9.40
CA VAL A 85 8.38 4.75 -8.73
C VAL A 85 8.29 4.14 -7.34
N VAL A 86 8.29 5.01 -6.33
CA VAL A 86 8.06 4.62 -4.93
C VAL A 86 6.56 4.55 -4.65
N ASP A 87 6.13 3.52 -3.91
CA ASP A 87 4.74 3.29 -3.54
C ASP A 87 4.47 3.62 -2.07
N MET A 88 4.80 2.73 -1.14
CA MET A 88 4.56 2.95 0.29
C MET A 88 5.81 3.56 0.94
N ILE A 89 5.65 4.57 1.78
CA ILE A 89 6.75 5.16 2.57
C ILE A 89 6.40 5.03 4.06
N VAL A 90 7.35 4.49 4.83
CA VAL A 90 7.25 4.30 6.28
C VAL A 90 8.53 4.80 6.93
N GLN A 91 8.41 5.85 7.72
CA GLN A 91 9.47 6.35 8.58
C GLN A 91 8.93 6.42 10.01
N ASN A 92 9.65 5.81 10.94
CA ASN A 92 9.34 5.95 12.36
C ASN A 92 10.15 7.12 12.97
N VAL A 93 9.75 7.58 14.15
CA VAL A 93 10.45 8.62 14.91
C VAL A 93 11.92 8.21 15.09
N ALA A 94 12.81 9.16 14.85
CA ALA A 94 14.24 8.95 14.99
C ALA A 94 14.64 8.66 16.44
N ARG A 95 15.73 7.92 16.59
CA ARG A 95 16.38 7.68 17.88
C ARG A 95 17.85 8.03 17.73
N ASN A 96 18.40 8.78 18.69
CA ASN A 96 19.80 9.18 18.69
C ASN A 96 20.23 9.92 17.39
N GLY A 97 19.36 10.80 16.87
CA GLY A 97 19.62 11.55 15.63
C GLY A 97 19.65 10.71 14.36
N LYS A 98 19.18 9.45 14.42
CA LYS A 98 19.13 8.51 13.31
C LYS A 98 17.70 7.98 13.12
N ALA A 99 17.25 7.95 11.86
CA ALA A 99 15.96 7.42 11.46
C ALA A 99 16.13 6.13 10.65
N ASN A 100 15.07 5.32 10.64
CA ASN A 100 14.91 4.22 9.71
C ASN A 100 13.84 4.62 8.68
N LEU A 101 14.22 4.63 7.42
CA LEU A 101 13.33 4.93 6.31
C LEU A 101 13.12 3.65 5.52
N THR A 102 11.87 3.22 5.38
CA THR A 102 11.52 2.04 4.58
C THR A 102 10.49 2.44 3.55
N PHE A 103 10.64 1.92 2.34
CA PHE A 103 9.66 2.12 1.29
C PHE A 103 9.52 0.89 0.40
N THR A 104 8.51 0.90 -0.46
CA THR A 104 8.29 -0.18 -1.42
C THR A 104 8.42 0.31 -2.85
N VAL A 105 8.94 -0.56 -3.70
CA VAL A 105 9.07 -0.35 -5.15
C VAL A 105 8.52 -1.58 -5.88
N PRO A 106 8.06 -1.45 -7.13
CA PRO A 106 7.76 -2.59 -7.98
C PRO A 106 8.94 -3.58 -8.04
N SER A 107 8.66 -4.89 -8.01
CA SER A 107 9.73 -5.91 -8.05
C SER A 107 10.65 -5.79 -9.27
N GLU A 108 10.12 -5.33 -10.40
CA GLU A 108 10.89 -5.06 -11.63
C GLU A 108 11.91 -3.90 -11.47
N ASP A 109 11.63 -2.96 -10.56
CA ASP A 109 12.48 -1.80 -10.29
C ASP A 109 13.49 -2.05 -9.16
N ALA A 110 13.35 -3.15 -8.42
CA ALA A 110 14.11 -3.41 -7.20
C ALA A 110 15.64 -3.40 -7.42
N PHE A 111 16.11 -4.06 -8.49
CA PHE A 111 17.54 -4.08 -8.81
C PHE A 111 18.10 -2.69 -9.10
N ARG A 112 17.33 -1.89 -9.85
CA ARG A 112 17.69 -0.51 -10.22
C ARG A 112 17.70 0.40 -8.99
N ALA A 113 16.70 0.27 -8.12
CA ALA A 113 16.62 0.99 -6.85
C ALA A 113 17.82 0.66 -5.95
N GLU A 114 18.12 -0.62 -5.75
CA GLU A 114 19.26 -1.05 -4.94
C GLU A 114 20.59 -0.53 -5.45
N LYS A 115 20.81 -0.60 -6.77
CA LYS A 115 22.05 -0.13 -7.37
C LYS A 115 22.25 1.37 -7.11
N ALA A 116 21.23 2.17 -7.39
CA ALA A 116 21.29 3.62 -7.18
C ALA A 116 21.49 3.99 -5.70
N LEU A 117 20.84 3.28 -4.78
CA LEU A 117 21.02 3.50 -3.34
C LEU A 117 22.40 3.07 -2.85
N LYS A 118 22.94 1.95 -3.34
CA LYS A 118 24.30 1.50 -2.96
C LYS A 118 25.35 2.53 -3.36
N GLU A 119 25.20 3.14 -4.54
CA GLU A 119 26.10 4.20 -4.99
C GLU A 119 25.96 5.47 -4.14
N HIS A 120 24.73 5.87 -3.81
CA HIS A 120 24.48 7.06 -2.98
C HIS A 120 24.92 6.89 -1.52
N LEU A 121 24.73 5.69 -0.96
CA LEU A 121 25.01 5.34 0.43
C LEU A 121 26.42 4.75 0.62
N ALA A 122 27.31 4.95 -0.37
CA ALA A 122 28.70 4.51 -0.27
C ALA A 122 29.46 5.22 0.86
N ASP A 123 29.05 6.44 1.20
CA ASP A 123 29.46 7.10 2.45
C ASP A 123 28.54 6.67 3.60
N GLU A 124 29.12 5.99 4.60
CA GLU A 124 28.40 5.50 5.78
C GLU A 124 27.69 6.62 6.56
N SER A 125 28.12 7.89 6.40
CA SER A 125 27.47 9.05 7.01
C SER A 125 26.06 9.32 6.45
N SER A 126 25.70 8.72 5.31
CA SER A 126 24.42 8.92 4.62
C SER A 126 23.37 7.85 4.96
N GLY A 127 23.71 6.88 5.82
CA GLY A 127 22.86 5.76 6.20
C GLY A 127 23.30 4.44 5.56
N LYS A 128 22.64 3.35 5.94
CA LYS A 128 22.99 1.98 5.53
C LYS A 128 21.82 1.33 4.80
N LEU A 129 22.09 0.79 3.61
CA LEU A 129 21.10 0.01 2.89
C LEU A 129 20.92 -1.36 3.57
N GLY A 130 19.70 -1.61 4.05
CA GLY A 130 19.26 -2.90 4.56
C GLY A 130 18.93 -3.88 3.42
N LYS A 131 18.61 -5.12 3.80
CA LYS A 131 18.23 -6.16 2.84
C LYS A 131 16.87 -5.86 2.22
N SER A 132 16.82 -5.81 0.90
CA SER A 132 15.55 -5.77 0.19
C SER A 132 14.86 -7.13 0.21
N THR A 133 13.55 -7.14 0.39
CA THR A 133 12.77 -8.38 0.50
C THR A 133 11.48 -8.27 -0.29
N ASN A 134 11.15 -9.31 -1.06
CA ASN A 134 9.82 -9.45 -1.66
C ASN A 134 8.76 -9.49 -0.56
N ILE A 135 7.63 -8.83 -0.80
CA ILE A 135 6.49 -8.80 0.10
C ILE A 135 5.19 -8.92 -0.70
N ALA A 136 4.11 -9.33 -0.02
CA ALA A 136 2.76 -9.08 -0.48
C ALA A 136 2.17 -7.91 0.32
N LYS A 137 1.65 -6.89 -0.37
CA LYS A 137 0.93 -5.77 0.23
C LYS A 137 -0.56 -6.05 0.19
N VAL A 138 -1.18 -6.18 1.35
CA VAL A 138 -2.63 -6.36 1.50
C VAL A 138 -3.23 -5.07 2.04
N SER A 139 -4.22 -4.53 1.34
CA SER A 139 -4.84 -3.25 1.66
C SER A 139 -6.34 -3.40 1.83
N VAL A 140 -6.84 -2.91 2.97
CA VAL A 140 -8.27 -2.77 3.26
C VAL A 140 -8.65 -1.33 2.97
N VAL A 141 -9.70 -1.11 2.15
CA VAL A 141 -10.10 0.24 1.68
C VAL A 141 -11.57 0.49 1.99
N GLY A 142 -11.89 1.64 2.58
CA GLY A 142 -13.26 2.04 2.86
C GLY A 142 -13.40 3.50 3.29
N VAL A 143 -14.39 4.19 2.74
CA VAL A 143 -14.73 5.57 3.17
C VAL A 143 -15.26 5.62 4.60
N GLY A 144 -15.84 4.50 5.08
CA GLY A 144 -16.34 4.37 6.46
C GLY A 144 -15.24 4.41 7.52
N MET A 145 -13.98 4.16 7.14
CA MET A 145 -12.81 4.16 8.03
C MET A 145 -12.54 5.51 8.70
N ARG A 146 -12.93 6.63 8.06
CA ARG A 146 -12.78 7.99 8.64
C ARG A 146 -13.66 8.24 9.86
N SER A 147 -14.80 7.54 9.93
CA SER A 147 -15.90 7.88 10.83
C SER A 147 -16.21 6.77 11.83
N HIS A 148 -15.48 5.65 11.76
CA HIS A 148 -15.72 4.48 12.59
C HIS A 148 -14.40 3.95 13.16
N SER A 149 -14.35 3.84 14.48
CA SER A 149 -13.27 3.15 15.19
C SER A 149 -13.39 1.64 14.99
N GLY A 150 -12.28 0.92 15.20
CA GLY A 150 -12.27 -0.55 15.23
C GLY A 150 -11.82 -1.26 13.94
N VAL A 151 -11.82 -0.58 12.78
CA VAL A 151 -11.40 -1.20 11.51
C VAL A 151 -9.97 -1.78 11.60
N ALA A 152 -9.04 -1.03 12.19
CA ALA A 152 -7.67 -1.51 12.40
C ALA A 152 -7.61 -2.71 13.33
N SER A 153 -8.37 -2.70 14.44
CA SER A 153 -8.44 -3.82 15.40
C SER A 153 -8.91 -5.08 14.70
N THR A 154 -10.06 -5.02 14.01
CA THR A 154 -10.63 -6.14 13.26
C THR A 154 -9.65 -6.68 12.23
N PHE A 155 -8.96 -5.81 11.49
CA PHE A 155 -8.00 -6.26 10.48
C PHE A 155 -6.78 -6.94 11.10
N PHE A 156 -6.18 -6.35 12.14
CA PHE A 156 -4.98 -6.89 12.77
C PHE A 156 -5.26 -8.17 13.56
N GLU A 157 -6.39 -8.24 14.27
CA GLU A 157 -6.84 -9.46 14.96
C GLU A 157 -7.09 -10.59 13.98
N ALA A 158 -7.73 -10.32 12.83
CA ALA A 158 -7.97 -11.34 11.82
C ALA A 158 -6.66 -11.94 11.31
N LEU A 159 -5.67 -11.10 10.99
CA LEU A 159 -4.34 -11.56 10.56
C LEU A 159 -3.60 -12.32 11.66
N ALA A 160 -3.65 -11.84 12.90
CA ALA A 160 -3.02 -12.48 14.04
C ALA A 160 -3.61 -13.86 14.33
N ASN A 161 -4.94 -14.00 14.29
CA ASN A 161 -5.64 -15.28 14.49
C ASN A 161 -5.30 -16.32 13.40
N ALA A 162 -4.93 -15.85 12.21
CA ALA A 162 -4.44 -16.69 11.11
C ALA A 162 -2.92 -16.96 11.15
N GLY A 163 -2.20 -16.46 12.17
CA GLY A 163 -0.75 -16.64 12.30
C GLY A 163 0.07 -15.84 11.28
N ILE A 164 -0.49 -14.76 10.74
CA ILE A 164 0.17 -13.94 9.72
C ILE A 164 0.91 -12.78 10.39
N ASN A 165 2.24 -12.75 10.21
CA ASN A 165 3.06 -11.68 10.75
C ASN A 165 3.02 -10.43 9.86
N MET A 166 2.77 -9.27 10.46
CA MET A 166 2.77 -7.98 9.77
C MET A 166 4.18 -7.39 9.78
N LEU A 167 4.81 -7.29 8.61
CA LEU A 167 6.17 -6.78 8.45
C LEU A 167 6.23 -5.26 8.47
N MET A 168 5.18 -4.61 7.94
CA MET A 168 5.02 -3.15 7.92
C MET A 168 3.55 -2.80 7.90
N ILE A 169 3.23 -1.63 8.44
CA ILE A 169 1.89 -1.07 8.42
C ILE A 169 2.00 0.37 7.89
N SER A 170 1.13 0.72 6.94
CA SER A 170 0.93 2.10 6.48
C SER A 170 -0.56 2.38 6.39
N THR A 171 -0.95 3.59 6.71
CA THR A 171 -2.34 3.99 6.75
C THR A 171 -2.55 5.34 6.08
N SER A 172 -3.74 5.50 5.50
CA SER A 172 -4.32 6.77 5.08
C SER A 172 -5.73 6.84 5.67
N GLU A 173 -6.40 7.97 5.48
CA GLU A 173 -7.74 8.19 6.04
C GLU A 173 -8.79 7.15 5.61
N ILE A 174 -8.61 6.46 4.48
CA ILE A 174 -9.57 5.48 3.93
C ILE A 174 -8.93 4.14 3.57
N LYS A 175 -7.69 3.88 4.00
CA LYS A 175 -6.97 2.66 3.64
C LYS A 175 -5.95 2.29 4.70
N ILE A 176 -5.98 1.04 5.14
CA ILE A 176 -4.89 0.42 5.91
C ILE A 176 -4.19 -0.59 4.99
N SER A 177 -2.87 -0.52 4.89
CA SER A 177 -2.05 -1.46 4.14
C SER A 177 -1.06 -2.14 5.08
N VAL A 178 -0.96 -3.46 4.95
CA VAL A 178 0.03 -4.28 5.64
C VAL A 178 0.93 -4.94 4.61
N ALA A 179 2.23 -5.01 4.91
CA ALA A 179 3.15 -5.87 4.20
C ALA A 179 3.25 -7.20 4.94
N VAL A 180 3.09 -8.31 4.23
CA VAL A 180 3.23 -9.68 4.74
C VAL A 180 4.21 -10.47 3.88
N SER A 181 4.59 -11.66 4.34
CA SER A 181 5.41 -12.56 3.53
C SER A 181 4.69 -12.93 2.22
N PRO A 182 5.38 -13.06 1.07
CA PRO A 182 4.75 -13.32 -0.22
C PRO A 182 3.85 -14.56 -0.24
N ASP A 183 4.25 -15.62 0.46
CA ASP A 183 3.51 -16.88 0.61
C ASP A 183 2.23 -16.74 1.44
N GLN A 184 2.15 -15.73 2.32
CA GLN A 184 0.99 -15.46 3.16
C GLN A 184 -0.01 -14.48 2.53
N GLY A 185 0.30 -13.90 1.37
CA GLY A 185 -0.50 -12.82 0.77
C GLY A 185 -1.95 -13.22 0.44
N ASP A 186 -2.15 -14.39 -0.16
CA ASP A 186 -3.51 -14.86 -0.52
C ASP A 186 -4.35 -15.15 0.72
N GLU A 187 -3.75 -15.80 1.71
CA GLU A 187 -4.42 -16.12 2.97
C GLU A 187 -4.77 -14.84 3.76
N ALA A 188 -3.85 -13.88 3.82
CA ALA A 188 -4.10 -12.57 4.42
C ALA A 188 -5.28 -11.84 3.75
N THR A 189 -5.38 -11.94 2.43
CA THR A 189 -6.48 -11.35 1.67
C THR A 189 -7.81 -12.05 1.96
N ARG A 190 -7.81 -13.38 2.00
CA ARG A 190 -8.99 -14.20 2.31
C ARG A 190 -9.52 -13.90 3.71
N VAL A 191 -8.64 -13.89 4.70
CA VAL A 191 -8.98 -13.61 6.10
C VAL A 191 -9.52 -12.19 6.27
N ALA A 192 -8.92 -11.20 5.60
CA ALA A 192 -9.45 -9.84 5.59
C ALA A 192 -10.85 -9.76 4.94
N HIS A 193 -11.07 -10.47 3.83
CA HIS A 193 -12.39 -10.54 3.17
C HIS A 193 -13.46 -11.09 4.12
N VAL A 194 -13.15 -12.19 4.81
CA VAL A 194 -14.07 -12.82 5.78
C VAL A 194 -14.35 -11.89 6.96
N ALA A 195 -13.31 -11.26 7.52
CA ALA A 195 -13.44 -10.36 8.68
C ALA A 195 -14.35 -9.16 8.42
N PHE A 196 -14.37 -8.67 7.18
CA PHE A 196 -15.23 -7.55 6.77
C PHE A 196 -16.51 -7.98 6.04
N GLY A 197 -16.80 -9.28 5.95
CA GLY A 197 -18.02 -9.80 5.32
C GLY A 197 -18.12 -9.48 3.82
N LEU A 198 -16.99 -9.35 3.13
CA LEU A 198 -16.92 -8.95 1.73
C LEU A 198 -16.98 -10.16 0.80
N GLY A 199 -17.87 -10.14 -0.20
CA GLY A 199 -18.04 -11.24 -1.16
C GLY A 199 -19.17 -12.21 -0.84
N LYS A 200 -20.18 -11.75 -0.09
CA LYS A 200 -21.51 -12.37 -0.06
C LYS A 200 -22.33 -11.95 -1.27
#